data_AF-A0A0S8E5L7-F1
#
_entry.id   AF-A0A0S8E5L7-F1
#
_cell.length_a   1.000
_cell.length_b   1.000
_cell.length_c   1.000
_cell.angle_alpha   90.00
_cell.angle_beta   90.00
_cell.angle_gamma   90.00
#
_symmetry.space_group_name_H-M   'P 1'
#
loop_
_entity.id
_entity.type
_entity.pdbx_description
1 polymer ?
#
loop_
_entity_poly.entity_id
_entity_poly.type
_entity_poly.pdbx_seq_one_letter_code
_entity_poly.pdbx_strand_id
1 'polypeptide(L)'
;MVLTVLVLLPVGVRAADPEAAYEERFGTEAERVRLSKDRDDDATFAAKLLQAADNLQDDRPMRVLLYEKAYWFGVKGPKGRKTAIEATQRLSELVPEERDDWQEKALMADFLLVEETKDKGAARKVLRKLVDRVVALADAHARAGKYARAANLYRGALKGASRIDPDRKDAILAKLKAISPQAEVDERIQQLKRRLKAEPGNQAAAAALLRLYLVDLDKPEAAAEYAELGAKDEAERRLVLVAGMHLERLPEKALLTLGDWYKDLAAGAGPARPAMLRRAKTYYERYLARCTEEDESRLPVQAKLDQVTKDLGP
;
A
#
# COMPACT_ATOMS: atom_id res chain seq x y z
N MET A 1 -43.90 -1.76 -45.94
CA MET A 1 -42.50 -2.15 -45.70
C MET A 1 -42.34 -2.44 -44.22
N VAL A 2 -42.26 -3.72 -43.84
CA VAL A 2 -42.01 -4.14 -42.45
C VAL A 2 -40.49 -4.26 -42.30
N LEU A 3 -39.92 -3.44 -41.42
CA LEU A 3 -38.49 -3.44 -41.14
C LEU A 3 -38.20 -4.50 -40.07
N THR A 4 -37.71 -5.67 -40.49
CA THR A 4 -37.24 -6.72 -39.59
C THR A 4 -35.89 -6.31 -39.01
N VAL A 5 -35.88 -5.86 -37.76
CA VAL A 5 -34.64 -5.63 -37.00
C VAL A 5 -34.12 -6.97 -36.51
N LEU A 6 -33.09 -7.47 -37.17
CA LEU A 6 -32.34 -8.65 -36.77
C LEU A 6 -31.43 -8.28 -35.59
N VAL A 7 -31.86 -8.59 -34.37
CA VAL A 7 -31.03 -8.46 -33.16
C VAL A 7 -30.05 -9.63 -33.14
N LEU A 8 -28.83 -9.41 -33.64
CA LEU A 8 -27.68 -10.28 -33.38
C LEU A 8 -27.26 -10.09 -31.92
N LEU A 9 -27.65 -11.02 -31.05
CA LEU A 9 -27.02 -11.16 -29.74
C LEU A 9 -25.61 -11.70 -29.95
N PRO A 10 -24.56 -11.08 -29.39
CA PRO A 10 -23.24 -11.69 -29.37
C PRO A 10 -23.34 -12.96 -28.53
N VAL A 11 -23.14 -14.12 -29.18
CA VAL A 11 -22.84 -15.36 -28.49
C VAL A 11 -21.53 -15.13 -27.76
N GLY A 12 -21.61 -14.81 -26.47
CA GLY A 12 -20.45 -14.82 -25.60
C GLY A 12 -19.86 -16.22 -25.63
N VAL A 13 -18.75 -16.39 -26.35
CA VAL A 13 -17.89 -17.56 -26.21
C VAL A 13 -17.50 -17.59 -24.74
N ARG A 14 -18.11 -18.48 -23.99
CA ARG A 14 -17.76 -18.75 -22.59
C ARG A 14 -16.30 -19.18 -22.63
N ALA A 15 -15.39 -18.32 -22.17
CA ALA A 15 -14.00 -18.69 -22.01
C ALA A 15 -13.98 -20.01 -21.22
N ALA A 16 -13.31 -21.03 -21.76
CA ALA A 16 -13.20 -22.31 -21.10
C ALA A 16 -12.64 -22.10 -19.69
N ASP A 17 -13.14 -22.86 -18.71
CA ASP A 17 -12.62 -22.82 -17.34
C ASP A 17 -11.11 -23.15 -17.39
N PRO A 18 -10.22 -22.20 -17.03
CA PRO A 18 -8.77 -22.39 -17.17
C PRO A 18 -8.25 -23.59 -16.38
N GLU A 19 -8.84 -23.88 -15.21
CA GLU A 19 -8.44 -25.05 -14.41
C GLU A 19 -8.84 -26.35 -15.09
N ALA A 20 -10.04 -26.44 -15.67
CA ALA A 20 -10.44 -27.62 -16.44
C ALA A 20 -9.52 -27.85 -17.66
N ALA A 21 -9.18 -26.77 -18.39
CA ALA A 21 -8.26 -26.84 -19.52
C ALA A 21 -6.83 -27.19 -19.10
N TYR A 22 -6.40 -26.75 -17.91
CA TYR A 22 -5.13 -27.14 -17.31
C TYR A 22 -5.12 -28.62 -16.94
N GLU A 23 -6.14 -29.11 -16.24
CA GLU A 23 -6.23 -30.51 -15.83
C GLU A 23 -6.25 -31.46 -17.04
N GLU A 24 -6.98 -31.09 -18.11
CA GLU A 24 -7.01 -31.86 -19.35
C GLU A 24 -5.62 -31.97 -20.01
N ARG A 25 -4.86 -30.87 -20.04
CA ARG A 25 -3.57 -30.80 -20.77
C ARG A 25 -2.36 -31.22 -19.96
N PHE A 26 -2.39 -30.97 -18.66
CA PHE A 26 -1.23 -31.04 -17.77
C PHE A 26 -1.50 -31.83 -16.48
N GLY A 27 -2.74 -32.09 -16.10
CA GLY A 27 -3.11 -32.67 -14.80
C GLY A 27 -2.40 -34.00 -14.49
N THR A 28 -2.38 -34.92 -15.48
CA THR A 28 -1.71 -36.22 -15.32
C THR A 28 -0.20 -36.08 -15.09
N GLU A 29 0.45 -35.17 -15.81
CA GLU A 29 1.88 -34.92 -15.63
C GLU A 29 2.17 -34.16 -14.33
N ALA A 30 1.33 -33.20 -13.97
CA ALA A 30 1.43 -32.44 -12.73
C ALA A 30 1.36 -33.37 -11.50
N GLU A 31 0.43 -34.33 -11.49
CA GLU A 31 0.33 -35.32 -10.42
C GLU A 31 1.53 -36.27 -10.41
N ARG A 32 2.01 -36.73 -11.57
CA ARG A 32 3.25 -37.53 -11.67
C ARG A 32 4.45 -36.79 -11.05
N VAL A 33 4.64 -35.52 -11.41
CA VAL A 33 5.74 -34.68 -10.90
C VAL A 33 5.57 -34.43 -9.40
N ARG A 34 4.35 -34.16 -8.93
CA ARG A 34 4.04 -33.96 -7.51
C ARG A 34 4.33 -35.19 -6.65
N LEU A 35 4.10 -36.39 -7.19
CA LEU A 35 4.41 -37.67 -6.53
C LEU A 35 5.90 -38.03 -6.59
N SER A 36 6.66 -37.42 -7.51
CA SER A 36 8.10 -37.61 -7.59
C SER A 36 8.80 -37.00 -6.38
N LYS A 37 9.88 -37.66 -5.93
CA LYS A 37 10.80 -37.10 -4.92
C LYS A 37 11.90 -36.27 -5.56
N ASP A 38 12.03 -36.30 -6.89
CA ASP A 38 13.07 -35.60 -7.61
C ASP A 38 12.68 -34.14 -7.87
N ARG A 39 13.51 -33.21 -7.41
CA ARG A 39 13.31 -31.76 -7.62
C ARG A 39 13.65 -31.33 -9.04
N ASP A 40 14.35 -32.17 -9.80
CA ASP A 40 14.61 -31.94 -11.21
C ASP A 40 13.34 -32.10 -12.05
N ASP A 41 12.42 -32.99 -11.65
CA ASP A 41 11.10 -33.13 -12.27
C ASP A 41 10.26 -31.86 -12.06
N ASP A 42 10.25 -31.33 -10.83
CA ASP A 42 9.58 -30.05 -10.49
C ASP A 42 10.12 -28.91 -11.40
N ALA A 43 11.45 -28.82 -11.54
CA ALA A 43 12.09 -27.77 -12.34
C ALA A 43 11.80 -27.90 -13.84
N THR A 44 11.84 -29.11 -14.38
CA THR A 44 11.56 -29.40 -15.79
C THR A 44 10.10 -29.08 -16.12
N PHE A 45 9.18 -29.50 -15.25
CA PHE A 45 7.77 -29.23 -15.44
C PHE A 45 7.44 -27.75 -15.32
N ALA A 46 8.04 -27.03 -14.36
CA ALA A 46 7.91 -25.58 -14.26
C ALA A 46 8.32 -24.88 -15.58
N ALA A 47 9.45 -25.28 -16.17
CA ALA A 47 9.93 -24.69 -17.44
C ALA A 47 8.97 -24.98 -18.59
N LYS A 48 8.39 -26.19 -18.65
CA LYS A 48 7.35 -26.55 -19.63
C LYS A 48 6.11 -25.66 -19.49
N LEU A 49 5.64 -25.43 -18.27
CA LEU A 49 4.47 -24.57 -18.00
C LEU A 49 4.74 -23.11 -18.38
N LEU A 50 5.92 -22.58 -18.04
CA LEU A 50 6.35 -21.24 -18.44
C LEU A 50 6.33 -21.09 -19.97
N GLN A 51 6.96 -22.02 -20.69
CA GLN A 51 7.01 -22.01 -22.15
C GLN A 51 5.60 -22.13 -22.78
N ALA A 52 4.74 -22.99 -22.21
CA ALA A 52 3.36 -23.11 -22.67
C ALA A 52 2.59 -21.79 -22.50
N ALA A 53 2.77 -21.11 -21.36
CA ALA A 53 2.15 -19.81 -21.09
C ALA A 53 2.65 -18.71 -22.05
N ASP A 54 3.94 -18.70 -22.39
CA ASP A 54 4.52 -17.73 -23.33
C ASP A 54 4.01 -17.92 -24.77
N ASN A 55 3.62 -19.13 -25.14
CA ASN A 55 3.10 -19.45 -26.47
C ASN A 55 1.58 -19.18 -26.62
N LEU A 56 0.87 -18.89 -25.52
CA LEU A 56 -0.54 -18.50 -25.57
C LEU A 56 -0.63 -16.99 -25.79
N GLN A 57 -1.33 -16.55 -26.84
CA GLN A 57 -1.50 -15.12 -27.12
C GLN A 57 -2.83 -14.57 -26.59
N ASP A 58 -3.94 -15.29 -26.81
CA ASP A 58 -5.29 -14.75 -26.60
C ASP A 58 -6.05 -15.33 -25.40
N ASP A 59 -5.38 -16.13 -24.55
CA ASP A 59 -6.00 -16.74 -23.35
C ASP A 59 -5.32 -16.25 -22.07
N ARG A 60 -5.60 -14.99 -21.71
CA ARG A 60 -5.03 -14.36 -20.50
C ARG A 60 -5.31 -15.19 -19.23
N PRO A 61 -6.54 -15.68 -18.96
CA PRO A 61 -6.80 -16.51 -17.78
C PRO A 61 -5.95 -17.77 -17.72
N MET A 62 -5.81 -18.51 -18.82
CA MET A 62 -4.96 -19.71 -18.86
C MET A 62 -3.48 -19.38 -18.70
N ARG A 63 -3.01 -18.28 -19.29
CA ARG A 63 -1.63 -17.80 -19.10
C ARG A 63 -1.32 -17.52 -17.63
N VAL A 64 -2.20 -16.79 -16.95
CA VAL A 64 -2.06 -16.49 -15.51
C VAL A 64 -1.92 -17.81 -14.74
N LEU A 65 -2.84 -18.75 -14.93
CA LEU A 65 -2.80 -20.04 -14.26
C LEU A 65 -1.49 -20.80 -14.51
N LEU A 66 -1.02 -20.86 -15.77
CA LEU A 66 0.21 -21.56 -16.11
C LEU A 66 1.46 -20.90 -15.50
N TYR A 67 1.54 -19.57 -15.48
CA TYR A 67 2.64 -18.88 -14.79
C TYR A 67 2.59 -19.12 -13.27
N GLU A 68 1.41 -19.13 -12.65
CA GLU A 68 1.27 -19.44 -11.22
C GLU A 68 1.78 -20.85 -10.90
N LYS A 69 1.34 -21.86 -11.67
CA LYS A 69 1.79 -23.24 -11.49
C LYS A 69 3.29 -23.36 -11.77
N ALA A 70 3.82 -22.69 -12.80
CA ALA A 70 5.25 -22.64 -13.09
C ALA A 70 6.06 -22.07 -11.91
N TYR A 71 5.57 -21.03 -11.24
CA TYR A 71 6.18 -20.51 -10.02
C TYR A 71 6.19 -21.56 -8.90
N TRP A 72 5.04 -22.17 -8.60
CA TRP A 72 4.92 -23.12 -7.48
C TRP A 72 5.73 -24.40 -7.66
N PHE A 73 5.85 -24.92 -8.89
CA PHE A 73 6.77 -26.01 -9.18
C PHE A 73 8.23 -25.54 -9.15
N GLY A 74 8.53 -24.38 -9.74
CA GLY A 74 9.90 -23.89 -9.87
C GLY A 74 10.57 -23.54 -8.54
N VAL A 75 9.82 -23.00 -7.57
CA VAL A 75 10.40 -22.56 -6.29
C VAL A 75 10.87 -23.72 -5.39
N LYS A 76 10.42 -24.96 -5.65
CA LYS A 76 10.71 -26.15 -4.83
C LYS A 76 12.16 -26.62 -4.89
N GLY A 77 12.94 -26.21 -5.90
CA GLY A 77 14.32 -26.66 -6.04
C GLY A 77 15.23 -25.67 -6.77
N PRO A 78 16.56 -25.74 -6.57
CA PRO A 78 17.54 -24.81 -7.13
C PRO A 78 17.38 -24.54 -8.62
N LYS A 79 17.21 -25.62 -9.40
CA LYS A 79 17.18 -25.55 -10.88
C LYS A 79 15.92 -24.86 -11.40
N GLY A 80 14.81 -24.91 -10.65
CA GLY A 80 13.53 -24.32 -11.04
C GLY A 80 13.38 -22.84 -10.67
N ARG A 81 14.24 -22.30 -9.80
CA ARG A 81 14.05 -20.94 -9.26
C ARG A 81 14.16 -19.84 -10.32
N LYS A 82 15.02 -20.00 -11.31
CA LYS A 82 15.09 -19.06 -12.44
C LYS A 82 13.75 -18.98 -13.18
N THR A 83 13.13 -20.13 -13.43
CA THR A 83 11.78 -20.23 -14.02
C THR A 83 10.74 -19.57 -13.12
N ALA A 84 10.80 -19.80 -11.81
CA ALA A 84 9.87 -19.16 -10.86
C ALA A 84 10.00 -17.62 -10.85
N ILE A 85 11.22 -17.11 -10.92
CA ILE A 85 11.50 -15.67 -11.04
C ILE A 85 10.93 -15.10 -12.34
N GLU A 86 11.08 -15.82 -13.46
CA GLU A 86 10.55 -15.38 -14.75
C GLU A 86 9.01 -15.41 -14.77
N ALA A 87 8.40 -16.48 -14.25
CA ALA A 87 6.96 -16.60 -14.14
C ALA A 87 6.34 -15.47 -13.30
N THR A 88 6.96 -15.12 -12.17
CA THR A 88 6.50 -14.01 -11.32
C THR A 88 6.65 -12.64 -11.99
N GLN A 89 7.67 -12.44 -12.83
CA GLN A 89 7.78 -11.23 -13.66
C GLN A 89 6.62 -11.13 -14.64
N ARG A 90 6.29 -12.22 -15.35
CA ARG A 90 5.14 -12.27 -16.27
C ARG A 90 3.81 -12.04 -15.55
N LEU A 91 3.61 -12.64 -14.38
CA LEU A 91 2.41 -12.43 -13.55
C LEU A 91 2.28 -10.97 -13.11
N SER A 92 3.39 -10.34 -12.72
CA SER A 92 3.38 -8.93 -12.29
C SER A 92 2.99 -7.95 -13.41
N GLU A 93 3.17 -8.35 -14.67
CA GLU A 93 2.74 -7.61 -15.86
C GLU A 93 1.28 -7.94 -16.24
N LEU A 94 0.89 -9.22 -16.12
CA LEU A 94 -0.43 -9.70 -16.51
C LEU A 94 -1.53 -9.48 -15.48
N VAL A 95 -1.21 -9.30 -14.21
CA VAL A 95 -2.15 -9.08 -13.12
C VAL A 95 -1.69 -7.85 -12.32
N PRO A 96 -1.82 -6.62 -12.87
CA PRO A 96 -1.30 -5.41 -12.23
C PRO A 96 -1.83 -5.16 -10.81
N GLU A 97 -3.05 -5.62 -10.53
CA GLU A 97 -3.70 -5.56 -9.22
C GLU A 97 -2.98 -6.38 -8.14
N GLU A 98 -2.27 -7.46 -8.53
CA GLU A 98 -1.49 -8.32 -7.65
C GLU A 98 0.03 -8.14 -7.85
N ARG A 99 0.43 -7.10 -8.59
CA ARG A 99 1.83 -6.87 -8.97
C ARG A 99 2.78 -6.89 -7.78
N ASP A 100 2.42 -6.22 -6.69
CA ASP A 100 3.25 -6.14 -5.48
C ASP A 100 3.49 -7.53 -4.89
N ASP A 101 2.45 -8.36 -4.80
CA ASP A 101 2.52 -9.71 -4.21
C ASP A 101 3.38 -10.65 -5.08
N TRP A 102 3.27 -10.56 -6.41
CA TRP A 102 4.12 -11.33 -7.33
C TRP A 102 5.57 -10.86 -7.31
N GLN A 103 5.82 -9.56 -7.17
CA GLN A 103 7.18 -9.02 -7.03
C GLN A 103 7.81 -9.45 -5.70
N GLU A 104 7.07 -9.47 -4.59
CA GLU A 104 7.55 -9.99 -3.30
C GLU A 104 7.92 -11.49 -3.39
N LYS A 105 7.09 -12.31 -4.06
CA LYS A 105 7.40 -13.73 -4.32
C LYS A 105 8.66 -13.91 -5.17
N ALA A 106 8.87 -13.05 -6.18
CA ALA A 106 10.09 -13.06 -6.99
C ALA A 106 11.35 -12.81 -6.14
N LEU A 107 11.28 -11.87 -5.19
CA LEU A 107 12.39 -11.56 -4.29
C LEU A 107 12.75 -12.75 -3.39
N MET A 108 11.76 -13.53 -2.94
CA MET A 108 12.00 -14.75 -2.18
C MET A 108 12.77 -15.78 -3.01
N ALA A 109 12.33 -16.04 -4.25
CA ALA A 109 13.01 -16.97 -5.15
C ALA A 109 14.45 -16.52 -5.50
N ASP A 110 14.67 -15.22 -5.69
CA ASP A 110 15.99 -14.63 -5.88
C ASP A 110 16.90 -14.80 -4.65
N PHE A 111 16.39 -14.54 -3.45
CA PHE A 111 17.14 -14.69 -2.20
C PHE A 111 17.63 -16.13 -2.03
N LEU A 112 16.70 -17.08 -2.21
CA LEU A 112 17.00 -18.49 -2.16
C LEU A 112 18.07 -18.89 -3.21
N LEU A 113 17.98 -18.35 -4.44
CA LEU A 113 18.97 -18.59 -5.49
C LEU A 113 20.38 -18.07 -5.09
N VAL A 114 20.48 -16.95 -4.38
CA VAL A 114 21.76 -16.45 -3.86
C VAL A 114 22.37 -17.43 -2.86
N GLU A 115 21.58 -17.95 -1.92
CA GLU A 115 22.08 -18.86 -0.86
C GLU A 115 22.63 -20.18 -1.40
N GLU A 116 22.06 -20.69 -2.48
CA GLU A 116 22.48 -21.96 -3.08
C GLU A 116 23.60 -21.82 -4.12
N THR A 117 23.88 -20.60 -4.58
CA THR A 117 24.94 -20.37 -5.56
C THR A 117 26.32 -20.50 -4.89
N LYS A 118 26.98 -21.65 -5.12
CA LYS A 118 28.30 -21.96 -4.53
C LYS A 118 29.43 -21.07 -5.06
N ASP A 119 29.36 -20.68 -6.33
CA ASP A 119 30.37 -19.79 -6.91
C ASP A 119 30.19 -18.35 -6.42
N LYS A 120 31.21 -17.83 -5.74
CA LYS A 120 31.15 -16.49 -5.11
C LYS A 120 30.94 -15.38 -6.14
N GLY A 121 31.49 -15.52 -7.34
CA GLY A 121 31.35 -14.52 -8.42
C GLY A 121 29.91 -14.47 -8.94
N ALA A 122 29.34 -15.64 -9.24
CA ALA A 122 27.96 -15.80 -9.66
C ALA A 122 26.98 -15.37 -8.56
N ALA A 123 27.21 -15.76 -7.30
CA ALA A 123 26.40 -15.35 -6.16
C ALA A 123 26.38 -13.82 -6.01
N ARG A 124 27.53 -13.15 -6.17
CA ARG A 124 27.60 -11.67 -6.15
C ARG A 124 26.82 -11.04 -7.30
N LYS A 125 26.83 -11.64 -8.50
CA LYS A 125 26.06 -11.17 -9.66
C LYS A 125 24.55 -11.32 -9.44
N VAL A 126 24.11 -12.45 -8.86
CA VAL A 126 22.70 -12.68 -8.51
C VAL A 126 22.27 -11.71 -7.39
N LEU A 127 23.09 -11.59 -6.33
CA LEU A 127 22.81 -10.67 -5.23
C LEU A 127 22.72 -9.21 -5.71
N ARG A 128 23.54 -8.80 -6.68
CA ARG A 128 23.45 -7.45 -7.26
C ARG A 128 22.09 -7.23 -7.90
N LYS A 129 21.65 -8.15 -8.77
CA LYS A 129 20.32 -8.11 -9.40
C LYS A 129 19.17 -8.17 -8.39
N LEU A 130 19.33 -8.92 -7.31
CA LEU A 130 18.35 -8.96 -6.22
C LEU A 130 18.27 -7.57 -5.56
N VAL A 131 19.40 -6.96 -5.17
CA VAL A 131 19.42 -5.62 -4.58
C VAL A 131 18.80 -4.58 -5.53
N ASP A 132 19.09 -4.63 -6.84
CA ASP A 132 18.44 -3.80 -7.87
C ASP A 132 16.92 -3.90 -7.80
N ARG A 133 16.39 -5.13 -7.80
CA ARG A 133 14.94 -5.37 -7.77
C ARG A 133 14.29 -4.97 -6.45
N VAL A 134 14.92 -5.26 -5.31
CA VAL A 134 14.41 -4.84 -3.99
C VAL A 134 14.33 -3.31 -3.90
N VAL A 135 15.35 -2.60 -4.37
CA VAL A 135 15.36 -1.13 -4.37
C VAL A 135 14.29 -0.57 -5.30
N ALA A 136 14.11 -1.15 -6.50
CA ALA A 136 13.07 -0.72 -7.43
C ALA A 136 11.65 -0.90 -6.86
N LEU A 137 11.39 -2.02 -6.17
CA LEU A 137 10.13 -2.28 -5.48
C LEU A 137 9.94 -1.32 -4.29
N ALA A 138 10.99 -1.07 -3.50
CA ALA A 138 10.96 -0.10 -2.42
C ALA A 138 10.63 1.32 -2.92
N ASP A 139 11.25 1.73 -4.02
CA ASP A 139 10.98 3.00 -4.71
C ASP A 139 9.53 3.08 -5.18
N ALA A 140 8.97 1.98 -5.71
CA ALA A 140 7.57 1.92 -6.12
C ALA A 140 6.61 2.07 -4.93
N HIS A 141 6.87 1.35 -3.82
CA HIS A 141 6.09 1.50 -2.59
C HIS A 141 6.19 2.92 -2.00
N ALA A 142 7.37 3.54 -2.01
CA ALA A 142 7.55 4.90 -1.53
C ALA A 142 6.74 5.90 -2.38
N ARG A 143 6.75 5.77 -3.71
CA ARG A 143 5.90 6.59 -4.60
C ARG A 143 4.41 6.37 -4.39
N ALA A 144 4.01 5.16 -4.00
CA ALA A 144 2.63 4.82 -3.66
C ALA A 144 2.24 5.23 -2.22
N GLY A 145 3.11 5.94 -1.48
CA GLY A 145 2.85 6.34 -0.10
C GLY A 145 2.86 5.18 0.92
N LYS A 146 3.32 3.99 0.52
CA LYS A 146 3.43 2.79 1.38
C LYS A 146 4.79 2.79 2.09
N TYR A 147 5.06 3.80 2.93
CA TYR A 147 6.40 4.08 3.45
C TYR A 147 6.94 2.99 4.37
N ALA A 148 6.11 2.39 5.24
CA ALA A 148 6.57 1.28 6.08
C ALA A 148 7.04 0.07 5.26
N ARG A 149 6.34 -0.28 4.18
CA ARG A 149 6.77 -1.37 3.27
C ARG A 149 8.07 -1.01 2.56
N ALA A 150 8.16 0.21 2.02
CA ALA A 150 9.37 0.70 1.36
C ALA A 150 10.58 0.67 2.30
N ALA A 151 10.44 1.12 3.55
CA ALA A 151 11.51 1.12 4.54
C ALA A 151 12.01 -0.30 4.86
N ASN A 152 11.10 -1.27 5.00
CA ASN A 152 11.48 -2.68 5.21
C ASN A 152 12.26 -3.25 4.03
N LEU A 153 11.85 -2.94 2.80
CA LEU A 153 12.58 -3.36 1.60
C LEU A 153 13.96 -2.70 1.50
N TYR A 154 14.09 -1.40 1.77
CA TYR A 154 15.41 -0.75 1.82
C TYR A 154 16.33 -1.37 2.88
N ARG A 155 15.82 -1.65 4.09
CA ARG A 155 16.60 -2.35 5.13
C ARG A 155 17.05 -3.75 4.67
N GLY A 156 16.19 -4.47 3.96
CA GLY A 156 16.54 -5.73 3.30
C GLY A 156 17.65 -5.56 2.26
N ALA A 157 17.52 -4.56 1.38
CA ALA A 157 18.51 -4.25 0.35
C ALA A 157 19.87 -3.87 0.94
N LEU A 158 19.92 -3.14 2.07
CA LEU A 158 21.18 -2.77 2.74
C LEU A 158 22.01 -3.98 3.15
N LYS A 159 21.37 -5.07 3.60
CA LYS A 159 22.06 -6.32 3.96
C LYS A 159 22.78 -6.92 2.76
N GLY A 160 22.18 -6.83 1.57
CA GLY A 160 22.80 -7.28 0.32
C GLY A 160 23.85 -6.29 -0.22
N ALA A 161 23.53 -4.99 -0.22
CA ALA A 161 24.38 -3.94 -0.78
C ALA A 161 25.73 -3.81 -0.04
N SER A 162 25.72 -3.95 1.28
CA SER A 162 26.96 -3.93 2.10
C SER A 162 28.00 -4.98 1.72
N ARG A 163 27.58 -6.06 1.03
CA ARG A 163 28.46 -7.13 0.55
C ARG A 163 28.96 -6.92 -0.89
N ILE A 164 28.39 -5.97 -1.62
CA ILE A 164 28.64 -5.79 -3.07
C ILE A 164 29.33 -4.48 -3.37
N ASP A 165 28.85 -3.37 -2.83
CA ASP A 165 29.22 -2.02 -3.27
C ASP A 165 28.91 -0.96 -2.18
N PRO A 166 29.93 -0.29 -1.61
CA PRO A 166 29.75 0.78 -0.63
C PRO A 166 28.91 1.96 -1.13
N ASP A 167 29.10 2.41 -2.37
CA ASP A 167 28.39 3.59 -2.91
C ASP A 167 26.89 3.32 -2.99
N ARG A 168 26.55 2.07 -3.33
CA ARG A 168 25.18 1.60 -3.40
C ARG A 168 24.52 1.54 -2.02
N LYS A 169 25.28 1.17 -0.99
CA LYS A 169 24.80 1.19 0.40
C LYS A 169 24.42 2.62 0.80
N ASP A 170 25.26 3.61 0.46
CA ASP A 170 25.02 5.01 0.81
C ASP A 170 23.80 5.59 0.08
N ALA A 171 23.62 5.25 -1.20
CA ALA A 171 22.42 5.62 -1.96
C ALA A 171 21.13 5.05 -1.33
N ILE A 172 21.15 3.79 -0.86
CA ILE A 172 20.00 3.17 -0.19
C ILE A 172 19.77 3.80 1.19
N LEU A 173 20.83 4.11 1.94
CA LEU A 173 20.72 4.80 3.24
C LEU A 173 20.09 6.18 3.10
N ALA A 174 20.48 6.95 2.07
CA ALA A 174 19.89 8.24 1.78
C ALA A 174 18.38 8.13 1.48
N LYS A 175 17.98 7.16 0.66
CA LYS A 175 16.55 6.87 0.38
C LYS A 175 15.78 6.47 1.64
N LEU A 176 16.35 5.59 2.46
CA LEU A 176 15.73 5.17 3.73
C LEU A 176 15.55 6.36 4.66
N LYS A 177 16.59 7.18 4.86
CA LYS A 177 16.54 8.38 5.71
C LYS A 177 15.45 9.36 5.26
N ALA A 178 15.28 9.52 3.95
CA ALA A 178 14.27 10.42 3.39
C ALA A 178 12.82 9.99 3.69
N ILE A 179 12.57 8.68 3.84
CA ILE A 179 11.22 8.14 4.10
C ILE A 179 10.99 7.69 5.55
N SER A 180 12.04 7.64 6.39
CA SER A 180 11.96 7.12 7.75
C SER A 180 10.87 7.79 8.60
N PRO A 181 10.71 9.12 8.62
CA PRO A 181 9.67 9.76 9.44
C PRO A 181 8.27 9.25 9.10
N GLN A 182 7.93 9.16 7.81
CA GLN A 182 6.63 8.65 7.36
C GLN A 182 6.49 7.15 7.61
N ALA A 183 7.56 6.38 7.44
CA ALA A 183 7.57 4.95 7.71
C ALA A 183 7.33 4.63 9.20
N GLU A 184 7.86 5.43 10.12
CA GLU A 184 7.64 5.29 11.55
C GLU A 184 6.16 5.54 11.92
N VAL A 185 5.54 6.54 11.30
CA VAL A 185 4.11 6.82 11.49
C VAL A 185 3.25 5.68 10.94
N ASP A 186 3.53 5.18 9.74
CA ASP A 186 2.83 4.03 9.15
C ASP A 186 2.98 2.78 10.02
N GLU A 187 4.18 2.51 10.54
CA GLU A 187 4.44 1.36 11.40
C GLU A 187 3.66 1.47 12.72
N ARG A 188 3.63 2.66 13.32
CA ARG A 188 2.82 2.96 14.52
C ARG A 188 1.34 2.68 14.25
N ILE A 189 0.80 3.13 13.12
CA ILE A 189 -0.59 2.85 12.70
C ILE A 189 -0.82 1.34 12.65
N GLN A 190 0.03 0.59 11.94
CA GLN A 190 -0.16 -0.85 11.76
C GLN A 190 -0.09 -1.61 13.09
N GLN A 191 0.82 -1.22 13.98
CA GLN A 191 0.92 -1.80 15.33
C GLN A 191 -0.36 -1.56 16.13
N LEU A 192 -0.89 -0.32 16.13
CA LEU A 192 -2.12 0.02 16.84
C LEU A 192 -3.34 -0.71 16.24
N LYS A 193 -3.44 -0.80 14.91
CA LYS A 193 -4.51 -1.56 14.25
C LYS A 193 -4.45 -3.05 14.59
N ARG A 194 -3.24 -3.64 14.65
CA ARG A 194 -3.07 -5.04 15.09
C ARG A 194 -3.51 -5.25 16.54
N ARG A 195 -3.20 -4.30 17.43
CA ARG A 195 -3.66 -4.34 18.83
C ARG A 195 -5.17 -4.28 18.93
N LEU A 196 -5.83 -3.37 18.20
CA LEU A 196 -7.30 -3.33 18.14
C LEU A 196 -7.91 -4.58 17.54
N LYS A 197 -7.27 -5.20 16.53
CA LYS A 197 -7.75 -6.47 15.98
C LYS A 197 -7.67 -7.60 17.01
N ALA A 198 -6.61 -7.64 17.82
CA ALA A 198 -6.45 -8.63 18.87
C ALA A 198 -7.37 -8.36 20.08
N GLU A 199 -7.57 -7.08 20.41
CA GLU A 199 -8.38 -6.60 21.53
C GLU A 199 -9.32 -5.47 21.05
N PRO A 200 -10.51 -5.80 20.51
CA PRO A 200 -11.42 -4.82 19.93
C PRO A 200 -11.88 -3.70 20.89
N GLY A 201 -11.83 -3.95 22.21
CA GLY A 201 -12.17 -2.97 23.24
C GLY A 201 -11.00 -2.11 23.73
N ASN A 202 -9.83 -2.17 23.09
CA ASN A 202 -8.64 -1.45 23.56
C ASN A 202 -8.74 0.07 23.29
N GLN A 203 -9.35 0.79 24.24
CA GLN A 203 -9.55 2.24 24.18
C GLN A 203 -8.23 3.02 24.01
N ALA A 204 -7.14 2.59 24.65
CA ALA A 204 -5.85 3.26 24.53
C ALA A 204 -5.31 3.18 23.08
N ALA A 205 -5.48 2.04 22.41
CA ALA A 205 -5.06 1.88 21.02
C ALA A 205 -5.94 2.71 20.06
N ALA A 206 -7.26 2.75 20.28
CA ALA A 206 -8.18 3.58 19.51
C ALA A 206 -7.89 5.08 19.69
N ALA A 207 -7.69 5.55 20.93
CA ALA A 207 -7.36 6.95 21.21
C ALA A 207 -6.03 7.38 20.57
N ALA A 208 -5.03 6.49 20.58
CA ALA A 208 -3.76 6.74 19.91
C ALA A 208 -3.91 6.83 18.38
N LEU A 209 -4.73 5.96 17.76
CA LEU A 209 -5.02 6.05 16.32
C LEU A 209 -5.79 7.31 15.96
N LEU A 210 -6.81 7.65 16.76
CA LEU A 210 -7.59 8.87 16.59
C LEU A 210 -6.67 10.09 16.60
N ARG A 211 -5.83 10.23 17.63
CA ARG A 211 -4.89 11.36 17.74
C ARG A 211 -3.90 11.40 16.57
N LEU A 212 -3.34 10.26 16.19
CA LEU A 212 -2.36 10.19 15.12
C LEU A 212 -2.96 10.60 13.77
N TYR A 213 -4.17 10.13 13.44
CA TYR A 213 -4.85 10.56 12.23
C TYR A 213 -5.29 12.03 12.28
N LEU A 214 -5.88 12.46 13.40
CA LEU A 214 -6.43 13.81 13.53
C LEU A 214 -5.35 14.89 13.59
N VAL A 215 -4.32 14.69 14.42
CA VAL A 215 -3.32 15.70 14.76
C VAL A 215 -2.07 15.53 13.92
N ASP A 216 -1.44 14.35 13.96
CA ASP A 216 -0.12 14.16 13.35
C ASP A 216 -0.19 14.07 11.81
N LEU A 217 -1.29 13.51 11.27
CA LEU A 217 -1.50 13.33 9.84
C LEU A 217 -2.50 14.31 9.19
N ASP A 218 -3.24 15.08 9.98
CA ASP A 218 -4.30 15.98 9.51
C ASP A 218 -5.34 15.30 8.58
N LYS A 219 -5.73 14.08 8.94
CA LYS A 219 -6.71 13.21 8.26
C LYS A 219 -7.94 12.93 9.14
N PRO A 220 -8.80 13.93 9.40
CA PRO A 220 -9.96 13.77 10.27
C PRO A 220 -10.95 12.70 9.77
N GLU A 221 -11.05 12.48 8.46
CA GLU A 221 -11.88 11.43 7.86
C GLU A 221 -11.43 10.03 8.26
N ALA A 222 -10.12 9.79 8.37
CA ALA A 222 -9.58 8.52 8.85
C ALA A 222 -9.67 8.39 10.38
N ALA A 223 -9.61 9.52 11.10
CA ALA A 223 -9.77 9.55 12.55
C ALA A 223 -11.19 9.14 13.00
N ALA A 224 -12.21 9.42 12.17
CA ALA A 224 -13.60 9.08 12.43
C ALA A 224 -13.85 7.59 12.68
N GLU A 225 -13.09 6.70 12.04
CA GLU A 225 -13.16 5.23 12.26
C GLU A 225 -12.89 4.84 13.72
N TYR A 226 -12.10 5.65 14.43
CA TYR A 226 -11.67 5.39 15.81
C TYR A 226 -12.39 6.26 16.84
N ALA A 227 -13.32 7.12 16.41
CA ALA A 227 -13.97 8.11 17.28
C ALA A 227 -14.82 7.48 18.39
N GLU A 228 -15.55 6.40 18.07
CA GLU A 228 -16.47 5.75 19.02
C GLU A 228 -15.76 5.25 20.28
N LEU A 229 -14.62 4.58 20.09
CA LEU A 229 -13.86 3.99 21.17
C LEU A 229 -12.72 4.90 21.67
N GLY A 230 -12.17 5.74 20.80
CA GLY A 230 -10.95 6.51 21.07
C GLY A 230 -11.16 7.93 21.57
N ALA A 231 -12.36 8.50 21.44
CA ALA A 231 -12.66 9.82 21.98
C ALA A 231 -12.72 9.78 23.52
N LYS A 232 -12.34 10.88 24.17
CA LYS A 232 -12.40 11.04 25.63
C LYS A 232 -13.83 11.20 26.13
N ASP A 233 -14.65 11.87 25.33
CA ASP A 233 -16.04 12.17 25.65
C ASP A 233 -16.90 12.31 24.38
N GLU A 234 -18.19 12.43 24.60
CA GLU A 234 -19.20 12.59 23.55
C GLU A 234 -18.99 13.85 22.70
N ALA A 235 -18.45 14.92 23.28
CA ALA A 235 -18.24 16.17 22.58
C ALA A 235 -17.06 16.04 21.59
N GLU A 236 -15.93 15.48 22.03
CA GLU A 236 -14.78 15.18 21.16
C GLU A 236 -15.19 14.20 20.05
N ARG A 237 -15.97 13.15 20.37
CA ARG A 237 -16.48 12.21 19.38
C ARG A 237 -17.23 12.93 18.26
N ARG A 238 -18.19 13.80 18.61
CA ARG A 238 -18.96 14.58 17.62
C ARG A 238 -18.06 15.48 16.79
N LEU A 239 -17.10 16.16 17.41
CA LEU A 239 -16.19 17.06 16.71
C LEU A 239 -15.32 16.31 15.69
N VAL A 240 -14.79 15.13 16.05
CA VAL A 240 -14.04 14.27 15.13
C VAL A 240 -14.89 13.86 13.93
N LEU A 241 -16.13 13.41 14.17
CA LEU A 241 -17.05 13.02 13.09
C LEU A 241 -17.39 14.19 12.17
N VAL A 242 -17.65 15.37 12.73
CA VAL A 242 -17.98 16.58 11.94
C VAL A 242 -16.74 17.09 11.20
N ALA A 243 -15.54 17.00 11.76
CA ALA A 243 -14.29 17.38 11.09
C ALA A 243 -13.98 16.50 9.86
N GLY A 244 -14.48 15.26 9.83
CA GLY A 244 -14.38 14.37 8.67
C GLY A 244 -15.35 14.68 7.53
N MET A 245 -16.30 15.62 7.72
CA MET A 245 -17.24 16.02 6.68
C MET A 245 -16.64 17.03 5.70
N HIS A 246 -17.22 17.12 4.50
CA HIS A 246 -16.87 18.17 3.53
C HIS A 246 -17.19 19.56 4.09
N LEU A 247 -16.19 20.46 4.01
CA LEU A 247 -16.22 21.83 4.54
C LEU A 247 -17.45 22.61 4.08
N GLU A 248 -17.90 22.39 2.85
CA GLU A 248 -19.03 23.08 2.25
C GLU A 248 -20.38 22.70 2.87
N ARG A 249 -20.47 21.52 3.48
CA ARG A 249 -21.71 20.99 4.07
C ARG A 249 -21.87 21.34 5.55
N LEU A 250 -20.85 21.95 6.15
CA LEU A 250 -20.88 22.27 7.58
C LEU A 250 -21.77 23.49 7.84
N PRO A 251 -22.66 23.48 8.85
CA PRO A 251 -23.39 24.67 9.27
C PRO A 251 -22.44 25.67 9.95
N GLU A 252 -22.81 26.95 9.98
CA GLU A 252 -21.99 28.03 10.54
C GLU A 252 -21.53 27.77 11.98
N LYS A 253 -22.44 27.30 12.83
CA LYS A 253 -22.10 26.93 14.22
C LYS A 253 -21.02 25.83 14.28
N ALA A 254 -21.04 24.87 13.35
CA ALA A 254 -20.02 23.83 13.31
C ALA A 254 -18.66 24.36 12.84
N LEU A 255 -18.65 25.28 11.86
CA LEU A 255 -17.42 25.94 11.40
C LEU A 255 -16.74 26.68 12.57
N LEU A 256 -17.48 27.50 13.31
CA LEU A 256 -16.93 28.22 14.45
C LEU A 256 -16.40 27.25 15.53
N THR A 257 -17.19 26.24 15.87
CA THR A 257 -16.83 25.25 16.91
C THR A 257 -15.58 24.47 16.52
N LEU A 258 -15.46 24.05 15.26
CA LEU A 258 -14.28 23.36 14.75
C LEU A 258 -13.06 24.29 14.70
N GLY A 259 -13.25 25.55 14.33
CA GLY A 259 -12.19 26.56 14.36
C GLY A 259 -11.58 26.71 15.76
N ASP A 260 -12.44 26.82 16.78
CA ASP A 260 -12.01 26.91 18.18
C ASP A 260 -11.33 25.63 18.63
N TRP A 261 -11.92 24.47 18.33
CA TRP A 261 -11.38 23.18 18.72
C TRP A 261 -9.99 22.89 18.12
N TYR A 262 -9.79 23.15 16.82
CA TYR A 262 -8.47 22.97 16.19
C TYR A 262 -7.42 23.95 16.72
N LYS A 263 -7.83 25.18 17.07
CA LYS A 263 -6.94 26.13 17.73
C LYS A 263 -6.49 25.61 19.11
N ASP A 264 -7.40 25.04 19.88
CA ASP A 264 -7.10 24.44 21.19
C ASP A 264 -6.20 23.20 21.05
N LEU A 265 -6.47 22.34 20.06
CA LEU A 265 -5.62 21.19 19.74
C LEU A 265 -4.18 21.62 19.40
N ALA A 266 -4.02 22.76 18.72
CA ALA A 266 -2.71 23.27 18.31
C ALA A 266 -1.77 23.55 19.49
N ALA A 267 -2.30 23.88 20.68
CA ALA A 267 -1.49 24.16 21.87
C ALA A 267 -0.66 22.95 22.34
N GLY A 268 -1.15 21.74 22.11
CA GLY A 268 -0.50 20.48 22.51
C GLY A 268 -0.02 19.61 21.34
N ALA A 269 0.05 20.18 20.14
CA ALA A 269 0.32 19.43 18.90
C ALA A 269 1.82 19.32 18.54
N GLY A 270 2.70 20.05 19.23
CA GLY A 270 4.14 20.00 18.96
C GLY A 270 4.45 20.31 17.48
N PRO A 271 5.17 19.44 16.75
CA PRO A 271 5.43 19.62 15.32
C PRO A 271 4.18 19.77 14.44
N ALA A 272 3.04 19.22 14.86
CA ALA A 272 1.78 19.30 14.10
C ALA A 272 1.01 20.62 14.33
N ARG A 273 1.49 21.51 15.20
CA ARG A 273 0.85 22.80 15.50
C ARG A 273 0.49 23.61 14.25
N PRO A 274 1.35 23.77 13.23
CA PRO A 274 1.00 24.54 12.03
C PRO A 274 -0.13 23.91 11.21
N ALA A 275 -0.28 22.58 11.22
CA ALA A 275 -1.39 21.92 10.52
C ALA A 275 -2.73 22.20 11.23
N MET A 276 -2.76 22.09 12.56
CA MET A 276 -3.95 22.39 13.36
C MET A 276 -4.38 23.84 13.24
N LEU A 277 -3.43 24.79 13.25
CA LEU A 277 -3.73 26.20 13.04
C LEU A 277 -4.25 26.49 11.62
N ARG A 278 -3.70 25.84 10.58
CA ARG A 278 -4.24 25.97 9.21
C ARG A 278 -5.69 25.49 9.13
N ARG A 279 -6.03 24.36 9.75
CA ARG A 279 -7.42 23.90 9.84
C ARG A 279 -8.31 24.91 10.55
N ALA A 280 -7.89 25.43 11.71
CA ALA A 280 -8.62 26.46 12.43
C ALA A 280 -8.89 27.69 11.55
N LYS A 281 -7.85 28.17 10.84
CA LYS A 281 -7.93 29.27 9.88
C LYS A 281 -8.97 28.99 8.79
N THR A 282 -8.91 27.83 8.14
CA THR A 282 -9.86 27.43 7.08
C THR A 282 -11.31 27.48 7.57
N TYR A 283 -11.59 27.02 8.79
CA TYR A 283 -12.94 27.06 9.33
C TYR A 283 -13.43 28.48 9.63
N TYR A 284 -12.58 29.34 10.19
CA TYR A 284 -12.92 30.76 10.41
C TYR A 284 -13.13 31.51 9.10
N GLU A 285 -12.26 31.30 8.10
CA GLU A 285 -12.41 31.90 6.77
C GLU A 285 -13.73 31.46 6.12
N ARG A 286 -14.08 30.17 6.23
CA ARG A 286 -15.34 29.66 5.69
C ARG A 286 -16.56 30.22 6.42
N TYR A 287 -16.47 30.43 7.72
CA TYR A 287 -17.52 31.09 8.51
C TYR A 287 -17.71 32.53 8.05
N LEU A 288 -16.64 33.33 7.98
CA LEU A 288 -16.68 34.75 7.60
C LEU A 288 -17.13 34.97 6.14
N ALA A 289 -16.88 34.00 5.27
CA ALA A 289 -17.38 34.02 3.89
C ALA A 289 -18.91 33.85 3.78
N ARG A 290 -19.58 33.41 4.85
CA ARG A 290 -21.04 33.26 4.92
C ARG A 290 -21.73 34.38 5.68
N CYS A 291 -21.00 35.08 6.55
CA CYS A 291 -21.51 36.24 7.27
C CYS A 291 -21.64 37.46 6.35
N THR A 292 -22.73 38.22 6.53
CA THR A 292 -22.86 39.57 5.98
C THR A 292 -21.99 40.57 6.75
N GLU A 293 -21.74 41.76 6.21
CA GLU A 293 -20.93 42.78 6.89
C GLU A 293 -21.60 43.33 8.15
N GLU A 294 -22.92 43.22 8.27
CA GLU A 294 -23.71 43.72 9.40
C GLU A 294 -23.85 42.69 10.54
N ASP A 295 -23.36 41.46 10.35
CA ASP A 295 -23.46 40.41 11.36
C ASP A 295 -22.56 40.73 12.56
N GLU A 296 -23.15 41.00 13.73
CA GLU A 296 -22.40 41.29 14.97
C GLU A 296 -21.43 40.16 15.38
N SER A 297 -21.69 38.92 14.94
CA SER A 297 -20.81 37.77 15.17
C SER A 297 -19.53 37.77 14.31
N ARG A 298 -19.43 38.65 13.31
CA ARG A 298 -18.29 38.73 12.39
C ARG A 298 -17.01 39.22 13.07
N LEU A 299 -17.09 40.31 13.85
CA LEU A 299 -15.92 40.94 14.48
C LEU A 299 -15.16 40.00 15.43
N PRO A 300 -15.80 39.25 16.34
CA PRO A 300 -15.10 38.29 17.20
C PRO A 300 -14.40 37.18 16.41
N VAL A 301 -14.98 36.71 15.31
CA VAL A 301 -14.39 35.65 14.48
C VAL A 301 -13.23 36.18 13.65
N GLN A 302 -13.31 37.42 13.15
CA GLN A 302 -12.18 38.08 12.48
C GLN A 302 -10.98 38.18 13.43
N ALA A 303 -11.19 38.58 14.68
CA ALA A 303 -10.10 38.64 15.67
C ALA A 303 -9.46 37.26 15.93
N LYS A 304 -10.25 36.18 15.95
CA LYS A 304 -9.73 34.80 16.04
C LYS A 304 -8.91 34.41 14.80
N LEU A 305 -9.38 34.77 13.61
CA LEU A 305 -8.68 34.54 12.34
C LEU A 305 -7.34 35.29 12.29
N ASP A 306 -7.33 36.56 12.69
CA ASP A 306 -6.12 37.38 12.73
C ASP A 306 -5.09 36.80 13.70
N GLN A 307 -5.54 36.35 14.87
CA GLN A 307 -4.69 35.70 15.86
C GLN A 307 -4.08 34.38 15.33
N VAL A 308 -4.90 33.51 14.71
CA VAL A 308 -4.39 32.25 14.12
C VAL A 308 -3.43 32.52 12.97
N THR A 309 -3.69 33.54 12.15
CA THR A 309 -2.81 33.95 11.04
C THR A 309 -1.47 34.46 11.58
N LYS A 310 -1.49 35.27 12.63
CA LYS A 310 -0.27 35.70 13.33
C LYS A 310 0.50 34.51 13.92
N ASP A 311 -0.19 33.55 14.52
CA ASP A 311 0.39 32.37 15.17
C ASP A 311 0.99 31.36 14.19
N LEU A 312 0.57 31.39 12.92
CA LEU A 312 1.16 30.61 11.83
C LEU A 312 2.49 31.17 11.35
N GLY A 313 2.74 32.47 11.55
CA GLY A 313 3.91 33.15 11.00
C GLY A 313 3.82 33.37 9.48
N PRO A 314 4.80 34.10 8.91
CA PRO A 314 4.94 34.26 7.47
C PRO A 314 5.28 32.94 6.77
#